data_AF-A0A7X8MGM0-F1
#
_entry.id   AF-A0A7X8MGM0-F1
#
_cell.length_a   1.000
_cell.length_b   1.000
_cell.length_c   1.000
_cell.angle_alpha   90.00
_cell.angle_beta   90.00
_cell.angle_gamma   90.00
#
_symmetry.space_group_name_H-M   'P 1'
#
loop_
_entity.id
_entity.type
_entity.pdbx_description
1 polymer ?
#
loop_
_entity_poly.entity_id
_entity_poly.type
_entity_poly.pdbx_seq_one_letter_code
_entity_poly.pdbx_strand_id
1 'polypeptide(L)'
;MSIKPIDFQVMIPKTSEVSKIQKDEQNKNLVLEQQQTIVSQKKSEDNVNLVHSREETQNAKIDHEQEKKQNEKKRKNNRFKGRYGTKGEKETDEEIGTIDIRL
;
A
#
# COMPACT_ATOMS: atom_id res chain seq x y z
N MET A 1 43.67 -26.39 -53.15
CA MET A 1 42.33 -25.97 -53.60
C MET A 1 42.06 -24.57 -53.08
N SER A 2 41.91 -23.59 -53.97
CA SER A 2 41.62 -22.20 -53.64
C SER A 2 40.11 -21.98 -53.64
N ILE A 3 39.57 -21.52 -52.51
CA ILE A 3 38.15 -21.15 -52.38
C ILE A 3 37.88 -19.94 -53.27
N LYS A 4 36.85 -19.99 -54.11
CA LYS A 4 36.50 -18.90 -55.03
C LYS A 4 35.64 -17.87 -54.29
N PRO A 5 35.73 -16.56 -54.60
CA PRO A 5 34.88 -15.52 -54.02
C PRO A 5 33.36 -15.78 -54.11
N ILE A 6 32.93 -16.57 -55.10
CA ILE A 6 31.54 -16.99 -55.30
C ILE A 6 31.06 -17.97 -54.21
N ASP A 7 31.97 -18.75 -53.64
CA ASP A 7 31.67 -19.69 -52.55
C ASP A 7 31.37 -18.93 -51.23
N PHE A 8 31.85 -17.69 -51.10
CA PHE A 8 31.54 -16.83 -49.96
C PHE A 8 30.11 -16.25 -50.03
N GLN A 9 29.57 -15.99 -51.21
CA GLN A 9 28.19 -15.45 -51.35
C GLN A 9 27.12 -16.43 -50.88
N VAL A 10 27.35 -17.74 -51.02
CA VAL A 10 26.44 -18.79 -50.51
C VAL A 10 26.59 -19.02 -49.00
N MET A 11 27.72 -18.60 -48.42
CA MET A 11 28.02 -18.77 -46.98
C MET A 11 27.51 -17.60 -46.12
N ILE A 12 27.41 -16.40 -46.69
CA ILE A 12 26.96 -15.15 -46.01
C ILE A 12 25.49 -15.13 -45.53
N PRO A 13 24.51 -15.89 -46.07
CA PRO A 13 23.13 -15.86 -45.57
C PRO A 13 22.98 -16.42 -44.16
N LYS A 14 23.78 -17.44 -43.81
CA LYS A 14 23.65 -18.15 -42.53
C LYS A 14 24.14 -17.35 -41.33
N THR A 15 25.12 -16.47 -41.52
CA THR A 15 25.64 -15.64 -40.42
C THR A 15 24.67 -14.53 -40.03
N SER A 16 23.91 -13.99 -40.99
CA SER A 16 22.87 -12.99 -40.70
C SER A 16 21.71 -13.58 -39.91
N GLU A 17 21.24 -14.77 -40.29
CA GLU A 17 20.18 -15.47 -39.57
C GLU A 17 20.62 -15.90 -38.17
N VAL A 18 21.83 -16.45 -38.02
CA VAL A 18 22.40 -16.82 -36.71
C VAL A 18 22.57 -15.58 -35.82
N SER A 19 23.01 -14.45 -36.38
CA SER A 19 23.12 -13.19 -35.62
C SER A 19 21.76 -12.67 -35.15
N LYS A 20 20.71 -12.80 -35.98
CA LYS A 20 19.34 -12.45 -35.58
C LYS A 20 18.83 -13.35 -34.45
N ILE A 21 19.01 -14.67 -34.57
CA ILE A 21 18.61 -15.63 -33.53
C ILE A 21 19.31 -15.30 -32.21
N GLN A 22 20.62 -15.04 -32.24
CA GLN A 22 21.39 -14.69 -31.04
C GLN A 22 20.91 -13.37 -30.42
N LYS A 23 20.61 -12.36 -31.23
CA LYS A 23 20.04 -11.10 -30.75
C LYS A 23 18.66 -11.29 -30.13
N ASP A 24 17.80 -12.08 -30.75
CA ASP A 24 16.45 -12.36 -30.25
C ASP A 24 16.51 -13.12 -28.91
N GLU A 25 17.44 -14.05 -28.76
CA GLU A 25 17.66 -14.77 -27.50
C GLU A 25 18.20 -13.85 -26.40
N GLN A 26 19.17 -12.98 -26.72
CA GLN A 26 19.68 -11.96 -25.79
C GLN A 26 18.57 -10.99 -25.35
N ASN A 27 17.75 -10.53 -26.28
CA ASN A 27 16.63 -9.62 -25.99
C ASN A 27 15.57 -10.29 -25.10
N LYS A 28 15.26 -11.57 -25.35
CA LYS A 28 14.33 -12.33 -24.49
C LYS A 28 14.85 -12.45 -23.06
N ASN A 29 16.14 -12.76 -22.89
CA ASN A 29 16.75 -12.86 -21.57
C ASN A 29 16.76 -11.51 -20.85
N LEU A 30 17.07 -10.42 -21.56
CA LEU A 30 17.01 -9.07 -21.00
C LEU A 30 15.59 -8.71 -20.53
N VAL A 31 14.56 -9.02 -21.31
CA VAL A 31 13.16 -8.75 -20.95
C VAL A 31 12.74 -9.56 -19.72
N LEU A 32 13.13 -10.83 -19.65
CA LEU A 32 12.84 -11.68 -18.48
C LEU A 32 13.51 -11.15 -17.21
N GLU A 33 14.77 -10.74 -17.31
CA GLU A 33 15.51 -10.16 -16.19
C GLU A 33 14.88 -8.84 -15.71
N GLN A 34 14.52 -7.95 -16.65
CA GLN A 34 13.80 -6.71 -16.34
C GLN A 34 12.46 -6.99 -15.65
N GLN A 35 11.69 -7.96 -16.16
CA GLN A 35 10.41 -8.34 -15.57
C GLN A 35 10.59 -8.89 -14.15
N GLN A 36 11.61 -9.72 -13.92
CA GLN A 36 11.90 -10.26 -12.59
C GLN A 36 12.28 -9.15 -11.61
N THR A 37 13.10 -8.17 -12.02
CA THR A 37 13.45 -7.02 -11.20
C THR A 37 12.22 -6.18 -10.84
N ILE A 38 11.34 -5.90 -11.82
CA ILE A 38 10.10 -5.14 -11.59
C ILE A 38 9.19 -5.86 -10.59
N VAL A 39 9.02 -7.18 -10.72
CA VAL A 39 8.20 -7.98 -9.80
C VAL A 39 8.79 -7.97 -8.39
N SER A 40 10.11 -8.10 -8.26
CA SER A 40 10.81 -8.04 -6.97
C SER A 40 10.65 -6.68 -6.30
N GLN A 41 10.86 -5.60 -7.06
CA GLN A 41 10.69 -4.24 -6.58
C GLN A 41 9.26 -3.99 -6.10
N LYS A 42 8.26 -4.34 -6.92
CA LYS A 42 6.84 -4.20 -6.57
C LYS A 42 6.50 -4.97 -5.29
N LYS A 43 6.99 -6.20 -5.14
CA LYS A 43 6.77 -7.00 -3.93
C LYS A 43 7.42 -6.35 -2.70
N SER A 44 8.58 -5.72 -2.85
CA SER A 44 9.23 -4.97 -1.77
C SER A 44 8.41 -3.74 -1.38
N GLU A 45 7.93 -2.97 -2.35
CA GLU A 45 7.07 -1.81 -2.12
C GLU A 45 5.75 -2.22 -1.43
N ASP A 46 5.10 -3.28 -1.91
CA ASP A 46 3.88 -3.83 -1.30
C ASP A 46 4.11 -4.26 0.16
N ASN A 47 5.25 -4.89 0.45
CA ASN A 47 5.61 -5.30 1.82
C ASN A 47 5.83 -4.09 2.74
N VAL A 48 6.53 -3.06 2.27
CA VAL A 48 6.76 -1.83 3.03
C VAL A 48 5.43 -1.12 3.31
N ASN A 49 4.58 -1.00 2.30
CA ASN A 49 3.24 -0.44 2.44
C ASN A 49 2.36 -1.25 3.41
N LEU A 50 2.47 -2.59 3.39
CA LEU A 50 1.76 -3.46 4.32
C LEU A 50 2.22 -3.26 5.78
N VAL A 51 3.52 -3.03 6.01
CA VAL A 51 4.04 -2.76 7.35
C VAL A 51 3.55 -1.39 7.83
N HIS A 52 3.65 -0.35 7.02
CA HIS A 52 3.19 0.99 7.39
C HIS A 52 1.67 1.04 7.63
N SER A 53 0.86 0.42 6.77
CA SER A 53 -0.60 0.35 6.98
C SER A 53 -0.98 -0.40 8.26
N ARG A 54 -0.20 -1.41 8.68
CA ARG A 54 -0.38 -2.07 9.98
C ARG A 54 0.00 -1.17 11.15
N GLU A 55 1.11 -0.43 11.05
CA GLU A 55 1.51 0.54 12.08
C GLU A 55 0.46 1.64 12.23
N GLU A 56 -0.03 2.22 11.13
CA GLU A 56 -1.11 3.21 11.14
C GLU A 56 -2.40 2.68 11.77
N THR A 57 -2.81 1.46 11.43
CA THR A 57 -4.00 0.83 12.01
C THR A 57 -3.85 0.58 13.52
N GLN A 58 -2.65 0.16 13.96
CA GLN A 58 -2.35 -0.04 15.38
C GLN A 58 -2.32 1.29 16.14
N ASN A 59 -1.68 2.32 15.58
CA ASN A 59 -1.62 3.66 16.14
C ASN A 59 -3.03 4.26 16.28
N ALA A 60 -3.87 4.17 15.23
CA ALA A 60 -5.25 4.62 15.29
C ALA A 60 -6.08 3.90 16.37
N LYS A 61 -5.86 2.59 16.56
CA LYS A 61 -6.52 1.82 17.63
C LYS A 61 -6.06 2.28 19.02
N ILE A 62 -4.77 2.55 19.19
CA ILE A 62 -4.18 3.02 20.46
C ILE A 62 -4.72 4.42 20.80
N ASP A 63 -4.75 5.34 19.84
CA ASP A 63 -5.25 6.70 20.02
C ASP A 63 -6.73 6.69 20.45
N HIS A 64 -7.57 5.91 19.76
CA HIS A 64 -8.97 5.76 20.12
C HIS A 64 -9.17 5.15 21.53
N GLU A 65 -8.33 4.18 21.93
CA GLU A 65 -8.40 3.61 23.28
C GLU A 65 -7.93 4.59 24.36
N GLN A 66 -6.90 5.39 24.09
CA GLN A 66 -6.42 6.44 24.99
C GLN A 66 -7.47 7.56 25.15
N GLU A 67 -8.08 8.00 24.05
CA GLU A 67 -9.14 9.02 24.07
C GLU A 67 -10.35 8.55 24.86
N LYS A 68 -10.79 7.29 24.67
CA LYS A 68 -11.87 6.68 25.45
C LYS A 68 -11.55 6.65 26.95
N LYS A 69 -10.31 6.27 27.33
CA LYS A 69 -9.87 6.28 28.74
C LYS A 69 -9.83 7.69 29.33
N GLN A 70 -9.40 8.71 28.57
CA GLN A 70 -9.45 10.09 29.03
C GLN A 70 -10.89 10.59 29.22
N ASN A 71 -11.79 10.31 28.28
CA ASN A 71 -13.19 10.71 28.37
C ASN A 71 -13.92 10.03 29.54
N GLU A 72 -13.63 8.76 29.83
CA GLU A 72 -14.15 8.08 31.02
C GLU A 72 -13.64 8.69 32.33
N LYS A 73 -12.35 9.06 32.41
CA LYS A 73 -11.79 9.76 33.58
C LYS A 73 -12.44 11.13 33.78
N LYS A 74 -12.61 11.93 32.71
CA LYS A 74 -13.31 13.23 32.77
C LYS A 74 -14.76 13.06 33.24
N ARG A 75 -15.49 12.07 32.71
CA ARG A 75 -16.88 11.76 33.13
C ARG A 75 -16.98 11.33 34.59
N LYS A 76 -16.05 10.51 35.09
CA LYS A 76 -16.01 10.13 36.52
C LYS A 76 -15.72 11.33 37.43
N ASN A 77 -14.78 12.20 37.03
CA ASN A 77 -14.46 13.41 37.81
C ASN A 77 -15.63 14.41 37.85
N ASN A 78 -16.35 14.61 36.74
CA ASN A 78 -17.54 15.47 36.71
C ASN A 78 -18.69 14.94 37.58
N ARG A 79 -18.90 13.61 37.62
CA ARG A 79 -19.90 13.01 38.52
C ARG A 79 -19.56 13.16 40.00
N PHE A 80 -18.27 13.18 40.35
CA PHE A 80 -17.83 13.34 41.74
C PHE A 80 -17.95 14.81 42.22
N LYS A 81 -17.63 15.78 41.34
CA LYS A 81 -17.87 17.22 41.62
C LYS A 81 -19.35 17.57 41.80
N GLY A 82 -20.27 16.89 41.10
CA GLY A 82 -21.72 17.11 41.24
C GLY A 82 -22.35 16.59 42.55
N ARG A 83 -21.62 15.81 43.37
CA ARG A 83 -22.14 15.31 44.66
C ARG A 83 -21.75 16.18 45.86
N TYR A 84 -20.74 17.03 45.71
CA TYR A 84 -20.28 17.96 46.75
C TYR A 84 -20.07 19.34 46.12
N GLY A 85 -21.17 20.02 45.76
CA GLY A 85 -21.09 21.34 45.16
C GLY A 85 -22.46 21.91 44.84
N THR A 86 -22.91 22.81 45.71
CA THR A 86 -23.79 23.97 45.46
C THR A 86 -25.14 23.72 44.76
N LYS A 87 -26.22 23.95 45.52
CA LYS A 87 -27.54 24.36 45.01
C LYS A 87 -27.35 25.52 44.02
N GLY A 88 -27.75 25.31 42.78
CA GLY A 88 -27.76 26.35 41.73
C GLY A 88 -28.33 25.74 40.45
N GLU A 89 -29.58 26.09 40.17
CA GLU A 89 -30.32 26.07 38.90
C GLU A 89 -29.90 25.05 37.82
N LYS A 90 -30.79 24.09 37.55
CA LYS A 90 -30.81 23.35 36.28
C LYS A 90 -31.83 23.99 35.36
N GLU A 91 -31.36 24.69 34.35
CA GLU A 91 -32.14 24.95 33.14
C GLU A 91 -32.49 23.61 32.47
N THR A 92 -33.72 23.50 31.99
CA THR A 92 -34.27 22.33 31.30
C THR A 92 -33.90 22.40 29.82
N ASP A 93 -32.87 21.66 29.41
CA ASP A 93 -32.60 21.38 28.00
C ASP A 93 -33.54 20.27 27.53
N GLU A 94 -34.61 20.64 26.82
CA GLU A 94 -35.47 19.71 26.08
C GLU A 94 -34.78 19.31 24.76
N GLU A 95 -33.97 18.25 24.79
CA GLU A 95 -33.47 17.60 23.57
C GLU A 95 -34.57 16.72 22.95
N ILE A 96 -35.40 17.29 22.06
CA ILE A 96 -36.28 16.50 21.17
C ILE A 96 -35.43 16.00 19.99
N GLY A 97 -34.98 14.75 20.06
CA GLY A 97 -34.29 14.08 18.95
C GLY A 97 -35.25 13.75 17.80
N THR A 98 -34.98 14.27 16.60
CA THR A 98 -35.69 13.87 15.37
C THR A 98 -34.94 12.72 14.70
N ILE A 99 -35.62 11.62 14.39
CA ILE A 99 -35.06 10.49 13.61
C ILE A 99 -35.67 10.54 12.21
N ASP A 100 -34.85 10.80 11.20
CA ASP A 100 -35.25 10.70 9.79
C ASP A 100 -34.97 9.29 9.25
N ILE A 101 -36.02 8.58 8.85
CA ILE A 101 -35.94 7.31 8.12
C ILE A 101 -36.27 7.60 6.65
N ARG A 102 -35.35 7.32 5.72
CA ARG A 102 -35.64 7.31 4.27
C ARG A 102 -36.00 5.89 3.84
N LEU A 103 -37.15 5.76 3.16
CA LEU A 103 -37.58 4.58 2.40
C LEU A 103 -36.88 4.52 1.04
#